data_AF-A0A395SKJ8-F1
#
_entry.id   AF-A0A395SKJ8-F1
#
_cell.length_a   1.000
_cell.length_b   1.000
_cell.length_c   1.000
_cell.angle_alpha   90.00
_cell.angle_beta   90.00
_cell.angle_gamma   90.00
#
_symmetry.space_group_name_H-M   'P 1'
#
loop_
_entity.id
_entity.type
_entity.pdbx_description
1 polymer ?
#
loop_
_entity_poly.entity_id
_entity_poly.type
_entity_poly.pdbx_seq_one_letter_code
_entity_poly.pdbx_strand_id
1 'polypeptide(L)'
;MAGVAEKARFYLERSVPQLREWEDKEIFSKDEIRNIVQKRNDYEHKVLSPGNRPSEWSSYAQWEQSLEALRTKRCKRLKIRHLNSAHAGQGRTLAIYERGVNRHPGSSALWREYLSYISSVKASKRWRKTMTNALRMMPTDPELWAMAGRRSAKNGDMAAARGFFMRGCRFCTTNEQLWVEYARSEMEWLEKVDKRKAEAKPGQDVLRPDREEEGDEMRLIDSDDEEDDDDLPEPSTTQAKVIDKQSVQQLKSNPAMDGALPMAIFDISKKQSFFNANTAEKFFNLFSTFTQVPAQPRISQHVLAVLDQEYPNSPATCNVHIRQPIMGVNPQTAEFPKNLREVLVRLNKYLEITADREELKKKTVAWIDGYLALDTLDEGIRAVLEHTKKKMEAI
;
A
#
# COMPACT_ATOMS: atom_id res chain seq x y z
N MET A 1 11.97 -6.10 38.43
CA MET A 1 11.93 -7.54 38.07
C MET A 1 10.71 -8.26 38.65
N ALA A 2 10.33 -8.04 39.93
CA ALA A 2 9.16 -8.72 40.54
C ALA A 2 7.83 -8.55 39.77
N GLY A 3 7.51 -7.34 39.31
CA GLY A 3 6.26 -7.09 38.57
C GLY A 3 6.20 -7.68 37.15
N VAL A 4 7.32 -8.07 36.55
CA VAL A 4 7.34 -8.73 35.23
C VAL A 4 6.91 -10.18 35.36
N ALA A 5 7.45 -10.88 36.36
CA ALA A 5 7.10 -12.27 36.63
C ALA A 5 5.62 -12.43 37.01
N GLU A 6 5.09 -11.50 37.82
CA GLU A 6 3.66 -11.49 38.19
C GLU A 6 2.74 -11.25 36.99
N LYS A 7 3.08 -10.29 36.12
CA LYS A 7 2.34 -10.03 34.88
C LYS A 7 2.42 -11.20 33.90
N ALA A 8 3.60 -11.80 33.74
CA ALA A 8 3.77 -12.98 32.88
C ALA A 8 2.91 -14.14 33.38
N ARG A 9 2.92 -14.40 34.69
CA ARG A 9 2.07 -15.41 35.33
C ARG A 9 0.58 -15.16 35.07
N PHE A 10 0.13 -13.91 35.20
CA PHE A 10 -1.26 -13.54 34.90
C PHE A 10 -1.68 -13.91 33.46
N TYR A 11 -0.84 -13.63 32.46
CA TYR A 11 -1.15 -13.99 31.06
C TYR A 11 -1.11 -15.51 30.82
N LEU A 12 -0.21 -16.22 31.49
CA LEU A 12 -0.12 -17.68 31.40
C LEU A 12 -1.34 -18.37 32.01
N GLU A 13 -1.80 -17.92 33.19
CA GLU A 13 -2.98 -18.47 33.86
C GLU A 13 -4.25 -18.38 33.00
N ARG A 14 -4.40 -17.29 32.23
CA ARG A 14 -5.51 -17.14 31.26
C ARG A 14 -5.47 -18.15 30.11
N SER A 15 -4.32 -18.75 29.84
CA SER A 15 -4.17 -19.77 28.78
C SER A 15 -4.45 -21.20 29.28
N VAL A 16 -4.51 -21.43 30.59
CA VAL A 16 -4.66 -22.76 31.20
C VAL A 16 -5.94 -23.49 30.76
N PRO A 17 -7.14 -22.86 30.73
CA PRO A 17 -8.34 -23.57 30.30
C PRO A 17 -8.25 -24.12 28.88
N GLN A 18 -7.62 -23.35 27.97
CA GLN A 18 -7.38 -23.79 26.59
C GLN A 18 -6.41 -24.98 26.54
N LEU A 19 -5.33 -24.92 27.32
CA LEU A 19 -4.33 -25.99 27.34
C LEU A 19 -4.88 -27.30 27.92
N ARG A 20 -5.73 -27.22 28.95
CA ARG A 20 -6.44 -28.40 29.49
C ARG A 20 -7.35 -29.03 28.45
N GLU A 21 -8.15 -28.23 27.74
CA GLU A 21 -8.99 -28.75 26.66
C GLU A 21 -8.17 -29.42 25.54
N TRP A 22 -6.98 -28.89 25.24
CA TRP A 22 -6.07 -29.50 24.25
C TRP A 22 -5.49 -30.85 24.71
N GLU A 23 -5.23 -31.00 26.02
CA GLU A 23 -4.81 -32.26 26.64
C GLU A 23 -5.95 -33.28 26.63
N ASP A 24 -7.13 -32.89 27.12
CA ASP A 24 -8.31 -33.75 27.25
C ASP A 24 -8.80 -34.30 25.89
N LYS A 25 -8.63 -33.52 24.82
CA LYS A 25 -8.99 -33.90 23.45
C LYS A 25 -7.84 -34.52 22.67
N GLU A 26 -6.71 -34.80 23.33
CA GLU A 26 -5.51 -35.42 22.74
C GLU A 26 -5.00 -34.69 21.48
N ILE A 27 -5.22 -33.37 21.41
CA ILE A 27 -4.73 -32.53 20.30
C ILE A 27 -3.22 -32.33 20.42
N PHE A 28 -2.76 -32.19 21.66
CA PHE A 28 -1.35 -32.07 22.03
C PHE A 28 -1.03 -33.03 23.17
N SER A 29 0.17 -33.60 23.15
CA SER A 29 0.65 -34.41 24.28
C SER A 29 1.04 -33.52 25.47
N LYS A 30 1.16 -34.12 26.67
CA LYS A 30 1.59 -33.40 27.88
C LYS A 30 2.96 -32.76 27.71
N ASP A 31 3.88 -33.42 27.00
CA ASP A 31 5.23 -32.89 26.76
C ASP A 31 5.20 -31.72 25.76
N GLU A 32 4.35 -31.80 24.73
CA GLU A 32 4.14 -30.67 23.82
C GLU A 32 3.52 -29.47 24.54
N ILE A 33 2.55 -29.71 25.43
CA ILE A 33 1.93 -28.66 26.25
C ILE A 33 2.99 -28.02 27.17
N ARG A 34 3.86 -28.82 27.80
CA ARG A 34 4.98 -28.29 28.61
C ARG A 34 5.88 -27.38 27.79
N ASN A 35 6.23 -27.78 26.56
CA ASN A 35 7.03 -26.96 25.64
C ASN A 35 6.31 -25.68 25.22
N ILE A 36 4.99 -25.74 24.96
CA ILE A 36 4.16 -24.55 24.64
C ILE A 36 4.14 -23.59 25.83
N VAL A 37 3.94 -24.08 27.05
CA VAL A 37 3.92 -23.26 28.28
C VAL A 37 5.27 -22.59 28.50
N GLN A 38 6.37 -23.34 28.38
CA GLN A 38 7.71 -22.80 28.53
C GLN A 38 7.96 -21.68 27.50
N LYS A 39 7.65 -21.95 26.23
CA LYS A 39 7.86 -20.97 25.16
C LYS A 39 6.98 -19.73 25.31
N ARG A 40 5.74 -19.86 25.77
CA ARG A 40 4.88 -18.71 26.15
C ARG A 40 5.52 -17.90 27.26
N ASN A 41 6.00 -18.57 28.31
CA ASN A 41 6.62 -17.91 29.44
C ASN A 41 7.85 -17.09 29.00
N ASP A 42 8.71 -17.69 28.19
CA ASP A 42 9.91 -17.01 27.67
C ASP A 42 9.53 -15.77 26.83
N TYR A 43 8.51 -15.86 25.99
CA TYR A 43 8.02 -14.71 25.23
C TYR A 43 7.38 -13.64 26.12
N GLU A 44 6.53 -14.02 27.08
CA GLU A 44 5.91 -13.06 28.00
C GLU A 44 6.96 -12.31 28.81
N HIS A 45 7.99 -13.00 29.30
CA HIS A 45 9.12 -12.36 29.96
C HIS A 45 9.87 -11.41 29.02
N LYS A 46 10.14 -11.79 27.76
CA LYS A 46 10.81 -10.91 26.79
C LYS A 46 10.00 -9.64 26.52
N VAL A 47 8.72 -9.77 26.17
CA VAL A 47 7.89 -8.61 25.79
C VAL A 47 7.54 -7.72 26.98
N LEU A 48 7.51 -8.26 28.21
CA LEU A 48 7.29 -7.47 29.43
C LEU A 48 8.57 -6.89 30.02
N SER A 49 9.74 -7.34 29.57
CA SER A 49 11.02 -6.80 30.06
C SER A 49 11.20 -5.34 29.66
N PRO A 50 11.83 -4.51 30.51
CA PRO A 50 12.28 -3.18 30.11
C PRO A 50 13.21 -3.26 28.89
N GLY A 51 13.07 -2.34 27.94
CA GLY A 51 13.89 -2.32 26.73
C GLY A 51 13.48 -3.30 25.62
N ASN A 52 12.28 -3.89 25.70
CA ASN A 52 11.76 -4.74 24.63
C ASN A 52 11.64 -4.01 23.28
N ARG A 53 11.73 -4.76 22.18
CA ARG A 53 11.74 -4.25 20.80
C ARG A 53 10.45 -4.64 20.05
N PRO A 54 10.00 -3.85 19.06
CA PRO A 54 8.85 -4.22 18.23
C PRO A 54 8.97 -5.61 17.57
N SER A 55 10.19 -6.00 17.18
CA SER A 55 10.48 -7.31 16.59
C SER A 55 10.18 -8.48 17.54
N GLU A 56 10.29 -8.30 18.85
CA GLU A 56 10.00 -9.33 19.85
C GLU A 56 8.49 -9.56 19.96
N TRP A 57 7.70 -8.49 19.90
CA TRP A 57 6.23 -8.57 19.84
C TRP A 57 5.75 -9.24 18.55
N SER A 58 6.34 -8.86 17.41
CA SER A 58 6.10 -9.48 16.10
C SER A 58 6.40 -10.98 16.14
N SER A 59 7.59 -11.36 16.64
CA SER A 59 7.99 -12.77 16.77
C SER A 59 7.04 -13.57 17.68
N TYR A 60 6.59 -12.96 18.79
CA TYR A 60 5.65 -13.61 19.69
C TYR A 60 4.29 -13.85 19.00
N ALA A 61 3.75 -12.83 18.34
CA ALA A 61 2.48 -12.93 17.65
C ALA A 61 2.52 -13.93 16.47
N GLN A 62 3.60 -13.95 15.68
CA GLN A 62 3.79 -14.92 14.60
C GLN A 62 3.89 -16.35 15.13
N TRP A 63 4.57 -16.54 16.26
CA TRP A 63 4.63 -17.85 16.89
C TRP A 63 3.26 -18.34 17.36
N GLU A 64 2.44 -17.50 18.01
CA GLU A 64 1.06 -17.87 18.37
C GLU A 64 0.19 -18.15 17.14
N GLN A 65 0.36 -17.41 16.04
CA GLN A 65 -0.31 -17.71 14.77
C GLN A 65 0.08 -19.09 14.22
N SER A 66 1.36 -19.44 14.27
CA SER A 66 1.85 -20.76 13.84
C SER A 66 1.29 -21.89 14.69
N LEU A 67 1.12 -21.65 16.00
CA LEU A 67 0.53 -22.60 16.93
C LEU A 67 -0.96 -22.81 16.64
N GLU A 68 -1.69 -21.73 16.35
CA GLU A 68 -3.10 -21.80 15.96
C GLU A 68 -3.31 -22.53 14.62
N ALA A 69 -2.42 -22.29 13.65
CA ALA A 69 -2.40 -23.02 12.39
C ALA A 69 -2.12 -24.52 12.60
N LEU A 70 -1.18 -24.87 13.49
CA LEU A 70 -0.88 -26.25 13.86
C LEU A 70 -2.08 -26.92 14.53
N ARG A 71 -2.71 -26.26 15.51
CA ARG A 71 -3.93 -26.73 16.17
C ARG A 71 -5.03 -26.99 15.15
N THR A 72 -5.27 -26.06 14.22
CA THR A 72 -6.28 -26.19 13.17
C THR A 72 -6.03 -27.42 12.30
N LYS A 73 -4.78 -27.65 11.86
CA LYS A 73 -4.41 -28.84 11.08
C LYS A 73 -4.63 -30.14 11.87
N ARG A 74 -4.27 -30.18 13.15
CA ARG A 74 -4.46 -31.34 14.02
C ARG A 74 -5.93 -31.64 14.28
N CYS A 75 -6.75 -30.62 14.55
CA CYS A 75 -8.20 -30.79 14.72
C CYS A 75 -8.84 -31.39 13.47
N LYS A 76 -8.43 -30.94 12.28
CA LYS A 76 -8.88 -31.53 11.00
C LYS A 76 -8.50 -33.00 10.88
N ARG A 77 -7.25 -33.36 11.20
CA ARG A 77 -6.76 -34.74 11.15
C ARG A 77 -7.49 -35.66 12.13
N LEU A 78 -7.71 -35.19 13.35
CA LEU A 78 -8.39 -35.91 14.43
C LEU A 78 -9.93 -35.85 14.30
N LYS A 79 -10.47 -35.17 13.28
CA LYS A 79 -11.91 -34.98 13.05
C LYS A 79 -12.64 -34.34 14.23
N ILE A 80 -11.94 -33.53 15.03
CA ILE A 80 -12.52 -32.77 16.14
C ILE A 80 -13.23 -31.54 15.57
N ARG A 81 -14.55 -31.48 15.72
CA ARG A 81 -15.40 -30.41 15.15
C ARG A 81 -15.62 -29.23 16.09
N HIS A 82 -15.71 -29.48 17.39
CA HIS A 82 -16.06 -28.45 18.38
C HIS A 82 -14.96 -28.29 19.42
N LEU A 83 -14.52 -27.05 19.61
CA LEU A 83 -13.58 -26.62 20.65
C LEU A 83 -14.18 -25.41 21.34
N ASN A 84 -14.31 -25.46 22.66
CA ASN A 84 -14.81 -24.33 23.45
C ASN A 84 -13.81 -23.16 23.39
N SER A 85 -12.51 -23.48 23.28
CA SER A 85 -11.42 -22.53 23.13
C SER A 85 -11.05 -22.19 21.67
N ALA A 86 -11.94 -22.42 20.70
CA ALA A 86 -11.65 -22.22 19.27
C ALA A 86 -11.16 -20.79 18.93
N HIS A 87 -11.70 -19.78 19.60
CA HIS A 87 -11.34 -18.37 19.39
C HIS A 87 -10.28 -17.84 20.36
N ALA A 88 -9.87 -18.63 21.35
CA ALA A 88 -8.95 -18.17 22.39
C ALA A 88 -7.53 -17.89 21.84
N GLY A 89 -7.08 -18.65 20.83
CA GLY A 89 -5.81 -18.40 20.13
C GLY A 89 -5.82 -17.07 19.39
N GLN A 90 -6.88 -16.82 18.59
CA GLN A 90 -7.08 -15.56 17.89
C GLN A 90 -7.15 -14.37 18.86
N GLY A 91 -7.94 -14.49 19.95
CA GLY A 91 -8.04 -13.45 20.97
C GLY A 91 -6.70 -13.11 21.61
N ARG A 92 -5.85 -14.11 21.86
CA ARG A 92 -4.50 -13.91 22.39
C ARG A 92 -3.61 -13.15 21.40
N THR A 93 -3.55 -13.57 20.14
CA THR A 93 -2.74 -12.89 19.12
C THR A 93 -3.16 -11.43 18.97
N LEU A 94 -4.47 -11.16 18.96
CA LEU A 94 -4.99 -9.79 18.92
C LEU A 94 -4.55 -8.95 20.13
N ALA A 95 -4.57 -9.54 21.33
CA ALA A 95 -4.14 -8.87 22.56
C ALA A 95 -2.62 -8.64 22.61
N ILE A 96 -1.82 -9.56 22.05
CA ILE A 96 -0.35 -9.40 21.94
C ILE A 96 -0.03 -8.21 21.04
N TYR A 97 -0.64 -8.13 19.85
CA TYR A 97 -0.44 -6.97 18.98
C TYR A 97 -0.94 -5.67 19.62
N GLU A 98 -2.10 -5.66 20.26
CA GLU A 98 -2.65 -4.49 20.94
C GLU A 98 -1.70 -3.97 22.05
N ARG A 99 -1.17 -4.87 22.89
CA ARG A 99 -0.13 -4.52 23.86
C ARG A 99 1.14 -4.01 23.18
N GLY A 100 1.54 -4.63 22.07
CA GLY A 100 2.73 -4.27 21.32
C GLY A 100 2.66 -2.87 20.72
N VAL A 101 1.56 -2.53 20.04
CA VAL A 101 1.37 -1.20 19.44
C VAL A 101 1.18 -0.11 20.49
N ASN A 102 0.54 -0.41 21.62
CA ASN A 102 0.45 0.53 22.74
C ASN A 102 1.80 0.78 23.41
N ARG A 103 2.70 -0.23 23.39
CA ARG A 103 4.07 -0.08 23.90
C ARG A 103 4.99 0.64 22.92
N HIS A 104 4.80 0.40 21.63
CA HIS A 104 5.62 0.92 20.52
C HIS A 104 4.76 1.63 19.47
N PRO A 105 4.11 2.76 19.81
CA PRO A 105 3.16 3.42 18.90
C PRO A 105 3.82 3.96 17.63
N GLY A 106 5.12 4.26 17.66
CA GLY A 106 5.88 4.71 16.49
C GLY A 106 6.39 3.61 15.56
N SER A 107 6.06 2.32 15.82
CA SER A 107 6.53 1.22 14.98
C SER A 107 5.55 0.93 13.85
N SER A 108 5.79 1.51 12.67
CA SER A 108 4.89 1.32 11.53
C SER A 108 4.77 -0.12 11.04
N ALA A 109 5.88 -0.85 11.04
CA ALA A 109 5.89 -2.27 10.71
C ALA A 109 4.95 -3.09 11.61
N LEU A 110 4.93 -2.81 12.92
CA LEU A 110 4.09 -3.52 13.89
C LEU A 110 2.60 -3.23 13.67
N TRP A 111 2.25 -1.97 13.39
CA TRP A 111 0.87 -1.60 13.03
C TRP A 111 0.40 -2.28 11.75
N ARG A 112 1.23 -2.29 10.69
CA ARG A 112 0.90 -2.96 9.43
C ARG A 112 0.73 -4.46 9.60
N GLU A 113 1.59 -5.11 10.38
CA GLU A 113 1.47 -6.53 10.69
C GLU A 113 0.18 -6.82 11.46
N TYR A 114 -0.16 -5.98 12.44
CA TYR A 114 -1.40 -6.12 13.20
C TYR A 114 -2.64 -5.99 12.31
N LEU A 115 -2.69 -4.95 11.46
CA LEU A 115 -3.78 -4.72 10.51
C LEU A 115 -3.91 -5.85 9.49
N SER A 116 -2.79 -6.39 9.00
CA SER A 116 -2.76 -7.55 8.12
C SER A 116 -3.36 -8.79 8.82
N TYR A 117 -2.97 -9.04 10.07
CA TYR A 117 -3.52 -10.14 10.85
C TYR A 117 -5.04 -9.99 11.07
N ILE A 118 -5.51 -8.81 11.50
CA ILE A 118 -6.95 -8.52 11.69
C ILE A 118 -7.72 -8.76 10.38
N SER A 119 -7.16 -8.36 9.25
CA SER A 119 -7.77 -8.60 7.93
C SER A 119 -7.84 -10.09 7.59
N SER A 120 -6.82 -10.87 7.94
CA SER A 120 -6.81 -12.33 7.68
C SER A 120 -7.86 -13.09 8.50
N VAL A 121 -8.18 -12.61 9.70
CA VAL A 121 -9.23 -13.17 10.56
C VAL A 121 -10.61 -12.54 10.33
N LYS A 122 -10.75 -11.72 9.28
CA LYS A 122 -12.01 -11.06 8.85
C LYS A 122 -12.71 -10.26 9.97
N ALA A 123 -11.95 -9.61 10.84
CA ALA A 123 -12.50 -8.81 11.94
C ALA A 123 -12.63 -7.33 11.55
N SER A 124 -13.55 -7.03 10.64
CA SER A 124 -13.73 -5.71 10.00
C SER A 124 -13.94 -4.55 10.98
N LYS A 125 -14.85 -4.67 11.97
CA LYS A 125 -15.07 -3.62 12.99
C LYS A 125 -13.78 -3.31 13.76
N ARG A 126 -13.05 -4.35 14.17
CA ARG A 126 -11.77 -4.19 14.87
C ARG A 126 -10.71 -3.59 13.95
N TRP A 127 -10.70 -3.95 12.67
CA TRP A 127 -9.77 -3.40 11.69
C TRP A 127 -9.94 -1.89 11.59
N ARG A 128 -11.19 -1.40 11.51
CA ARG A 128 -11.49 0.02 11.40
C ARG A 128 -11.02 0.83 12.61
N LYS A 129 -11.30 0.33 13.81
CA LYS A 129 -10.84 0.94 15.07
C LYS A 129 -9.32 0.96 15.17
N THR A 130 -8.67 -0.19 14.90
CA THR A 130 -7.21 -0.28 14.90
C THR A 130 -6.57 0.64 13.88
N MET A 131 -7.15 0.77 12.69
CA MET A 131 -6.61 1.62 11.62
C MET A 131 -6.71 3.10 11.97
N THR A 132 -7.84 3.52 12.55
CA THR A 132 -8.02 4.89 13.05
C THR A 132 -7.00 5.22 14.12
N ASN A 133 -6.76 4.30 15.06
CA ASN A 133 -5.70 4.45 16.07
C ASN A 133 -4.31 4.52 15.44
N ALA A 134 -4.01 3.69 14.44
CA ALA A 134 -2.73 3.72 13.74
C ALA A 134 -2.48 5.08 13.06
N LEU A 135 -3.50 5.61 12.38
CA LEU A 135 -3.45 6.94 11.74
C LEU A 135 -3.27 8.06 12.76
N ARG A 136 -3.92 7.97 13.93
CA ARG A 136 -3.75 8.94 15.03
C ARG A 136 -2.33 8.93 15.59
N MET A 137 -1.73 7.75 15.75
CA MET A 137 -0.38 7.61 16.30
C MET A 137 0.70 7.99 15.29
N MET A 138 0.47 7.76 13.98
CA MET A 138 1.43 8.04 12.92
C MET A 138 0.76 8.76 11.74
N PRO A 139 0.32 10.01 11.91
CA PRO A 139 -0.41 10.75 10.89
C PRO A 139 0.46 11.10 9.67
N THR A 140 1.78 11.06 9.79
CA THR A 140 2.71 11.35 8.69
C THR A 140 3.16 10.10 7.93
N ASP A 141 2.65 8.90 8.27
CA ASP A 141 3.01 7.66 7.57
C ASP A 141 2.16 7.49 6.28
N PRO A 142 2.76 7.60 5.08
CA PRO A 142 2.01 7.55 3.83
C PRO A 142 1.42 6.16 3.54
N GLU A 143 2.05 5.08 4.00
CA GLU A 143 1.60 3.72 3.74
C GLU A 143 0.34 3.36 4.55
N LEU A 144 0.19 3.91 5.75
CA LEU A 144 -1.06 3.76 6.51
C LEU A 144 -2.22 4.47 5.81
N TRP A 145 -2.04 5.71 5.36
CA TRP A 145 -3.09 6.41 4.59
C TRP A 145 -3.43 5.68 3.30
N ALA A 146 -2.42 5.20 2.57
CA ALA A 146 -2.63 4.40 1.37
C ALA A 146 -3.42 3.11 1.69
N MET A 147 -3.10 2.41 2.77
CA MET A 147 -3.82 1.20 3.18
C MET A 147 -5.31 1.47 3.51
N ALA A 148 -5.63 2.58 4.18
CA ALA A 148 -7.03 2.97 4.44
C ALA A 148 -7.77 3.33 3.14
N GLY A 149 -7.17 4.17 2.30
CA GLY A 149 -7.74 4.58 1.03
C GLY A 149 -7.96 3.40 0.08
N ARG A 150 -6.96 2.52 -0.08
CA ARG A 150 -7.04 1.33 -0.95
C ARG A 150 -8.09 0.33 -0.47
N ARG A 151 -8.25 0.12 0.84
CA ARG A 151 -9.30 -0.76 1.36
C ARG A 151 -10.69 -0.20 1.04
N SER A 152 -10.90 1.09 1.26
CA SER A 152 -12.17 1.76 0.95
C SER A 152 -12.49 1.70 -0.55
N ALA A 153 -11.50 1.95 -1.42
CA ALA A 153 -11.64 1.85 -2.87
C ALA A 153 -11.92 0.40 -3.33
N LYS A 154 -11.32 -0.60 -2.66
CA LYS A 154 -11.59 -2.02 -2.92
C LYS A 154 -13.01 -2.40 -2.54
N ASN A 155 -13.54 -1.85 -1.45
CA ASN A 155 -14.92 -2.08 -0.99
C ASN A 155 -15.97 -1.32 -1.84
N GLY A 156 -15.55 -0.64 -2.91
CA GLY A 156 -16.41 0.10 -3.82
C GLY A 156 -16.73 1.53 -3.37
N ASP A 157 -16.25 1.96 -2.20
CA ASP A 157 -16.45 3.33 -1.71
C ASP A 157 -15.27 4.23 -2.07
N MET A 158 -15.32 4.73 -3.31
CA MET A 158 -14.33 5.70 -3.79
C MET A 158 -14.44 7.06 -3.09
N ALA A 159 -15.61 7.43 -2.55
CA ALA A 159 -15.79 8.71 -1.86
C ALA A 159 -15.05 8.70 -0.52
N ALA A 160 -15.21 7.63 0.28
CA ALA A 160 -14.43 7.42 1.49
C ALA A 160 -12.93 7.31 1.18
N ALA A 161 -12.55 6.56 0.14
CA ALA A 161 -11.16 6.44 -0.29
C ALA A 161 -10.53 7.81 -0.56
N ARG A 162 -11.20 8.66 -1.34
CA ARG A 162 -10.77 10.05 -1.61
C ARG A 162 -10.58 10.85 -0.33
N GLY A 163 -11.48 10.71 0.65
CA GLY A 163 -11.35 11.40 1.91
C GLY A 163 -10.10 10.97 2.72
N PHE A 164 -9.79 9.67 2.75
CA PHE A 164 -8.52 9.18 3.35
C PHE A 164 -7.31 9.71 2.62
N PHE A 165 -7.28 9.63 1.29
CA PHE A 165 -6.16 10.13 0.51
C PHE A 165 -5.97 11.64 0.67
N MET A 166 -7.04 12.43 0.55
CA MET A 166 -6.96 13.89 0.73
C MET A 166 -6.50 14.26 2.14
N ARG A 167 -7.02 13.60 3.18
CA ARG A 167 -6.59 13.86 4.57
C ARG A 167 -5.12 13.48 4.76
N GLY A 168 -4.71 12.32 4.25
CA GLY A 168 -3.33 11.88 4.30
C GLY A 168 -2.38 12.81 3.53
N CYS A 169 -2.75 13.29 2.35
CA CYS A 169 -1.95 14.24 1.57
C CYS A 169 -1.72 15.56 2.31
N ARG A 170 -2.64 15.98 3.19
CA ARG A 170 -2.46 17.15 4.06
C ARG A 170 -1.39 16.93 5.13
N PHE A 171 -1.21 15.69 5.61
CA PHE A 171 -0.16 15.35 6.57
C PHE A 171 1.17 14.97 5.90
N CYS A 172 1.13 14.20 4.81
CA CYS A 172 2.28 13.68 4.10
C CYS A 172 2.71 14.65 2.97
N THR A 173 3.33 15.75 3.35
CA THR A 173 3.83 16.79 2.43
C THR A 173 5.34 16.72 2.18
N THR A 174 6.02 15.74 2.74
CA THR A 174 7.49 15.59 2.66
C THR A 174 7.94 14.58 1.61
N ASN A 175 7.05 13.69 1.18
CA ASN A 175 7.34 12.61 0.23
C ASN A 175 6.14 12.41 -0.71
N GLU A 176 6.43 12.13 -1.97
CA GLU A 176 5.48 11.86 -3.04
C GLU A 176 4.71 10.54 -2.92
N GLN A 177 5.14 9.60 -2.07
CA GLN A 177 4.62 8.22 -2.02
C GLN A 177 3.08 8.17 -1.95
N LEU A 178 2.47 8.92 -1.03
CA LEU A 178 1.01 8.94 -0.90
C LEU A 178 0.31 9.61 -2.09
N TRP A 179 0.91 10.64 -2.66
CA TRP A 179 0.36 11.37 -3.81
C TRP A 179 0.34 10.51 -5.07
N VAL A 180 1.41 9.75 -5.30
CA VAL A 180 1.51 8.76 -6.39
C VAL A 180 0.49 7.64 -6.16
N GLU A 181 0.34 7.13 -4.94
CA GLU A 181 -0.66 6.11 -4.63
C GLU A 181 -2.10 6.63 -4.75
N TYR A 182 -2.35 7.90 -4.43
CA TYR A 182 -3.66 8.49 -4.64
C TYR A 182 -3.99 8.59 -6.14
N ALA A 183 -3.06 9.11 -6.95
CA ALA A 183 -3.21 9.15 -8.40
C ALA A 183 -3.41 7.75 -9.00
N ARG A 184 -2.70 6.74 -8.49
CA ARG A 184 -2.88 5.33 -8.89
C ARG A 184 -4.30 4.86 -8.60
N SER A 185 -4.80 5.12 -7.40
CA SER A 185 -6.15 4.70 -7.01
C SER A 185 -7.22 5.36 -7.89
N GLU A 186 -7.05 6.62 -8.29
CA GLU A 186 -7.97 7.28 -9.24
C GLU A 186 -7.90 6.68 -10.65
N MET A 187 -6.70 6.34 -11.14
CA MET A 187 -6.53 5.68 -12.44
C MET A 187 -7.15 4.28 -12.47
N GLU A 188 -6.96 3.49 -11.40
CA GLU A 188 -7.61 2.18 -11.25
C GLU A 188 -9.14 2.31 -11.22
N TRP A 189 -9.65 3.37 -10.58
CA TRP A 189 -11.08 3.64 -10.55
C TRP A 189 -11.62 4.05 -11.92
N LEU A 190 -10.91 4.90 -12.68
CA LEU A 190 -11.26 5.24 -14.07
C LEU A 190 -11.33 3.99 -14.95
N GLU A 191 -10.34 3.10 -14.85
CA GLU A 191 -10.34 1.84 -15.60
C GLU A 191 -11.57 0.97 -15.29
N LYS A 192 -11.98 0.89 -14.01
CA LYS A 192 -13.21 0.17 -13.62
C LYS A 192 -14.46 0.83 -14.20
N VAL A 193 -14.54 2.15 -14.16
CA VAL A 193 -15.68 2.92 -14.68
C VAL A 193 -15.80 2.75 -16.20
N ASP A 194 -14.68 2.80 -16.93
CA ASP A 194 -14.65 2.60 -18.37
C ASP A 194 -15.09 1.17 -18.76
N LYS A 195 -14.62 0.15 -18.02
CA LYS A 195 -15.07 -1.24 -18.21
C LYS A 195 -16.58 -1.37 -18.00
N ARG A 196 -17.11 -0.80 -16.91
CA ARG A 196 -18.56 -0.78 -16.66
C ARG A 196 -19.33 -0.06 -17.76
N LYS A 197 -18.81 1.05 -18.28
CA LYS A 197 -19.44 1.79 -19.37
C LYS A 197 -19.52 0.95 -20.66
N ALA A 198 -18.48 0.18 -20.95
CA ALA A 198 -18.46 -0.72 -22.10
C ALA A 198 -19.49 -1.86 -21.97
N GLU A 199 -19.78 -2.30 -20.73
CA GLU A 199 -20.72 -3.38 -20.43
C GLU A 199 -22.15 -2.89 -20.11
N ALA A 200 -22.34 -1.59 -19.86
CA ALA A 200 -23.59 -1.02 -19.37
C ALA A 200 -24.71 -1.02 -20.43
N LYS A 201 -25.92 -1.38 -20.00
CA LYS A 201 -27.14 -1.20 -20.79
C LYS A 201 -27.60 0.27 -20.77
N PRO A 202 -28.37 0.72 -21.76
CA PRO A 202 -28.92 2.08 -21.77
C PRO A 202 -29.71 2.35 -20.47
N GLY A 203 -29.31 3.40 -19.72
CA GLY A 203 -29.97 3.82 -18.47
C GLY A 203 -29.37 3.28 -17.17
N GLN A 204 -28.29 2.49 -17.21
CA GLN A 204 -27.60 2.02 -16.01
C GLN A 204 -26.60 3.07 -15.48
N ASP A 205 -26.68 3.39 -14.19
CA ASP A 205 -25.73 4.31 -13.55
C ASP A 205 -24.36 3.65 -13.39
N VAL A 206 -23.41 4.05 -14.24
CA VAL A 206 -22.03 3.54 -14.29
C VAL A 206 -21.21 3.99 -13.06
N LEU A 207 -21.61 5.09 -12.42
CA LEU A 207 -20.92 5.70 -11.28
C LEU A 207 -21.40 5.15 -9.93
N ARG A 208 -22.38 4.25 -9.93
CA ARG A 208 -22.88 3.66 -8.70
C ARG A 208 -21.76 2.89 -7.97
N PRO A 209 -21.59 3.11 -6.65
CA PRO A 209 -20.68 2.31 -5.83
C PRO A 209 -21.11 0.84 -5.84
N ASP A 210 -20.18 -0.07 -6.15
CA ASP A 210 -20.37 -1.51 -5.94
C ASP A 210 -20.15 -1.78 -4.44
N ARG A 211 -21.16 -1.47 -3.62
CA ARG A 211 -21.08 -1.73 -2.17
C ARG A 211 -21.16 -3.24 -1.96
N GLU A 212 -20.01 -3.89 -1.81
CA GLU A 212 -19.97 -5.36 -1.67
C GLU A 212 -20.26 -5.83 -0.23
N GLU A 213 -19.98 -5.05 0.82
CA GLU A 213 -20.26 -5.46 2.21
C GLU A 213 -20.51 -4.26 3.17
N GLU A 214 -21.67 -4.20 3.84
CA GLU A 214 -21.97 -3.18 4.88
C GLU A 214 -21.05 -3.25 6.11
N GLY A 215 -20.42 -4.40 6.38
CA GLY A 215 -19.64 -4.64 7.60
C GLY A 215 -18.21 -4.06 7.60
N ASP A 216 -17.64 -3.77 6.42
CA ASP A 216 -16.25 -3.34 6.24
C ASP A 216 -16.11 -1.85 5.88
N GLU A 217 -17.20 -1.10 5.99
CA GLU A 217 -17.26 0.33 5.66
C GLU A 217 -16.54 1.18 6.72
N MET A 218 -15.45 1.84 6.30
CA MET A 218 -14.78 2.86 7.10
C MET A 218 -15.34 4.22 6.72
N ARG A 219 -16.33 4.69 7.48
CA ARG A 219 -16.87 6.05 7.31
C ARG A 219 -15.91 7.06 7.92
N LEU A 220 -15.62 8.11 7.17
CA LEU A 220 -15.13 9.36 7.74
C LEU A 220 -16.34 10.00 8.41
N ILE A 221 -16.51 9.76 9.71
CA ILE A 221 -17.62 10.31 10.47
C ILE A 221 -17.38 11.82 10.59
N ASP A 222 -18.18 12.61 9.87
CA ASP A 222 -18.35 14.06 10.04
C ASP A 222 -19.74 14.34 10.68
N SER A 223 -20.40 13.32 11.25
CA SER A 223 -21.78 13.38 11.75
C SER A 223 -21.90 12.82 13.16
N ASP A 224 -22.52 13.60 14.05
CA ASP A 224 -22.84 13.39 15.48
C ASP A 224 -23.63 12.10 15.83
N ASP A 225 -23.18 10.92 15.41
CA ASP A 225 -23.67 9.65 15.96
C ASP A 225 -22.71 9.21 17.07
N GLU A 226 -23.10 9.48 18.32
CA GLU A 226 -22.43 9.09 19.55
C GLU A 226 -22.23 7.55 19.63
N GLU A 227 -20.97 7.10 19.63
CA GLU A 227 -20.38 6.03 20.48
C GLU A 227 -19.06 5.51 19.87
N ASP A 228 -18.06 6.37 19.73
CA ASP A 228 -16.63 6.03 19.82
C ASP A 228 -15.86 7.36 19.77
N ASP A 229 -15.09 7.70 20.81
CA ASP A 229 -14.11 8.82 20.86
C ASP A 229 -12.95 8.62 19.84
N ASP A 230 -13.23 8.09 18.66
CA ASP A 230 -12.25 7.68 17.65
C ASP A 230 -12.15 8.66 16.48
N ASP A 231 -11.89 9.93 16.81
CA ASP A 231 -11.63 10.93 15.77
C ASP A 231 -10.29 10.67 15.06
N LEU A 232 -10.31 10.83 13.73
CA LEU A 232 -9.12 10.84 12.90
C LEU A 232 -8.26 12.07 13.20
N PRO A 233 -6.93 11.99 13.06
CA PRO A 233 -6.05 13.13 13.35
C PRO A 233 -6.44 14.35 12.50
N GLU A 234 -6.67 15.50 13.12
CA GLU A 234 -7.00 16.73 12.39
C GLU A 234 -5.75 17.45 11.86
N PRO A 235 -5.74 17.84 10.57
CA PRO A 235 -4.62 18.60 10.02
C PRO A 235 -4.58 20.00 10.64
N SER A 236 -3.39 20.47 10.98
CA SER A 236 -3.16 21.87 11.40
C SER A 236 -3.62 22.87 10.33
N THR A 237 -3.81 24.15 10.69
CA THR A 237 -4.23 25.21 9.75
C THR A 237 -3.32 25.31 8.52
N THR A 238 -2.02 25.06 8.67
CA THR A 238 -1.06 25.04 7.56
C THR A 238 -1.24 23.80 6.68
N GLN A 239 -1.43 22.62 7.29
CA GLN A 239 -1.69 21.36 6.58
C GLN A 239 -3.03 21.38 5.86
N ALA A 240 -4.05 22.04 6.42
CA ALA A 240 -5.36 22.19 5.79
C ALA A 240 -5.30 23.00 4.48
N LYS A 241 -4.28 23.84 4.29
CA LYS A 241 -4.08 24.63 3.05
C LYS A 241 -3.40 23.84 1.92
N VAL A 242 -2.84 22.67 2.20
CA VAL A 242 -2.16 21.81 1.22
C VAL A 242 -3.10 21.42 0.07
N ILE A 243 -4.37 21.15 0.42
CA ILE A 243 -5.47 20.98 -0.53
C ILE A 243 -6.53 22.02 -0.17
N ASP A 244 -6.52 23.14 -0.88
CA ASP A 244 -7.44 24.24 -0.63
C ASP A 244 -8.91 23.85 -0.86
N LYS A 245 -9.83 24.62 -0.27
CA LYS A 245 -11.27 24.33 -0.35
C LYS A 245 -11.77 24.33 -1.81
N GLN A 246 -11.17 25.15 -2.66
CA GLN A 246 -11.51 25.24 -4.09
C GLN A 246 -11.06 23.99 -4.86
N SER A 247 -9.86 23.45 -4.60
CA SER A 247 -9.36 22.20 -5.17
C SER A 247 -10.17 21.02 -4.66
N VAL A 248 -10.55 21.00 -3.38
CA VAL A 248 -11.49 19.98 -2.87
C VAL A 248 -12.83 20.05 -3.60
N GLN A 249 -13.34 21.25 -3.87
CA GLN A 249 -14.59 21.43 -4.59
C GLN A 249 -14.46 21.02 -6.06
N GLN A 250 -13.36 21.37 -6.74
CA GLN A 250 -13.01 20.91 -8.09
C GLN A 250 -12.86 19.39 -8.17
N LEU A 251 -12.23 18.77 -7.15
CA LEU A 251 -12.09 17.32 -7.04
C LEU A 251 -13.42 16.60 -6.76
N LYS A 252 -14.41 17.30 -6.18
CA LYS A 252 -15.75 16.78 -5.93
C LYS A 252 -16.74 17.05 -7.07
N SER A 253 -16.59 18.15 -7.80
CA SER A 253 -17.56 18.62 -8.79
C SER A 253 -17.28 18.17 -10.22
N ASN A 254 -16.06 17.70 -10.51
CA ASN A 254 -15.71 17.33 -11.88
C ASN A 254 -16.15 15.88 -12.16
N PRO A 255 -16.98 15.64 -13.20
CA PRO A 255 -17.38 14.28 -13.58
C PRO A 255 -16.13 13.52 -14.03
N ALA A 256 -15.49 12.83 -13.10
CA ALA A 256 -15.18 11.40 -13.05
C ALA A 256 -14.85 10.60 -14.34
N MET A 257 -14.91 11.16 -15.55
CA MET A 257 -14.77 10.46 -16.83
C MET A 257 -13.60 11.02 -17.68
N ASP A 258 -13.20 12.28 -17.48
CA ASP A 258 -12.22 12.94 -18.35
C ASP A 258 -10.77 12.88 -17.84
N GLY A 259 -10.51 12.13 -16.76
CA GLY A 259 -9.17 12.07 -16.16
C GLY A 259 -8.73 13.34 -15.42
N ALA A 260 -9.65 14.27 -15.16
CA ALA A 260 -9.36 15.55 -14.52
C ALA A 260 -8.86 15.41 -13.07
N LEU A 261 -9.27 14.37 -12.35
CA LEU A 261 -8.83 14.13 -10.97
C LEU A 261 -7.34 13.77 -10.88
N PRO A 262 -6.82 12.77 -11.63
CA PRO A 262 -5.38 12.53 -11.72
C PRO A 262 -4.57 13.78 -12.10
N MET A 263 -5.05 14.59 -13.05
CA MET A 263 -4.37 15.84 -13.44
C MET A 263 -4.36 16.87 -12.30
N ALA A 264 -5.50 17.06 -11.62
CA ALA A 264 -5.58 17.96 -10.47
C ALA A 264 -4.67 17.50 -9.32
N ILE A 265 -4.60 16.20 -9.04
CA ILE A 265 -3.68 15.64 -8.03
C ILE A 265 -2.24 15.98 -8.40
N PHE A 266 -1.86 15.81 -9.67
CA PHE A 266 -0.53 16.18 -10.16
C PHE A 266 -0.25 17.68 -10.00
N ASP A 267 -1.18 18.55 -10.41
CA ASP A 267 -1.02 20.01 -10.31
C ASP A 267 -0.96 20.52 -8.87
N ILE A 268 -1.64 19.87 -7.93
CA ILE A 268 -1.55 20.19 -6.50
C ILE A 268 -0.23 19.67 -5.93
N SER A 269 0.20 18.47 -6.34
CA SER A 269 1.49 17.89 -5.91
C SER A 269 2.68 18.76 -6.34
N LYS A 270 2.56 19.45 -7.48
CA LYS A 270 3.54 20.41 -8.00
C LYS A 270 3.83 21.57 -7.05
N LYS A 271 2.84 21.98 -6.25
CA LYS A 271 2.98 23.06 -5.27
C LYS A 271 3.66 22.63 -3.97
N GLN A 272 3.98 21.33 -3.81
CA GLN A 272 4.54 20.78 -2.58
C GLN A 272 6.07 20.82 -2.57
N SER A 273 6.66 20.81 -1.37
CA SER A 273 8.12 20.90 -1.19
C SER A 273 8.90 19.72 -1.74
N PHE A 274 8.28 18.54 -1.88
CA PHE A 274 8.95 17.35 -2.42
C PHE A 274 9.02 17.34 -3.95
N PHE A 275 8.31 18.24 -4.64
CA PHE A 275 8.14 18.14 -6.08
C PHE A 275 9.43 18.49 -6.82
N ASN A 276 9.85 17.57 -7.69
CA ASN A 276 11.03 17.70 -8.53
C ASN A 276 10.84 16.86 -9.81
N ALA A 277 11.79 16.95 -10.73
CA ALA A 277 11.71 16.23 -12.00
C ALA A 277 11.60 14.70 -11.85
N ASN A 278 12.25 14.10 -10.83
CA ASN A 278 12.11 12.66 -10.55
C ASN A 278 10.70 12.30 -10.07
N THR A 279 10.08 13.16 -9.26
CA THR A 279 8.68 12.98 -8.84
C THR A 279 7.73 13.04 -10.02
N ALA A 280 7.90 14.01 -10.92
CA ALA A 280 7.10 14.10 -12.14
C ALA A 280 7.31 12.89 -13.07
N GLU A 281 8.55 12.37 -13.18
CA GLU A 281 8.83 11.10 -13.86
C GLU A 281 8.10 9.91 -13.20
N LYS A 282 8.02 9.84 -11.87
CA LYS A 282 7.24 8.79 -11.18
C LYS A 282 5.76 8.86 -11.52
N PHE A 283 5.17 10.05 -11.56
CA PHE A 283 3.79 10.24 -12.02
C PHE A 283 3.60 9.81 -13.47
N PHE A 284 4.53 10.20 -14.37
CA PHE A 284 4.47 9.79 -15.77
C PHE A 284 4.51 8.27 -15.90
N ASN A 285 5.49 7.61 -15.26
CA ASN A 285 5.64 6.16 -15.26
C ASN A 285 4.37 5.46 -14.77
N LEU A 286 3.74 5.99 -13.72
CA LEU A 286 2.47 5.51 -13.20
C LEU A 286 1.36 5.63 -14.26
N PHE A 287 1.14 6.80 -14.83
CA PHE A 287 0.05 7.00 -15.78
C PHE A 287 0.21 6.14 -17.04
N SER A 288 1.44 5.95 -17.50
CA SER A 288 1.74 5.11 -18.65
C SER A 288 1.43 3.62 -18.46
N THR A 289 1.23 3.12 -17.23
CA THR A 289 0.80 1.72 -17.04
C THR A 289 -0.66 1.48 -17.40
N PHE A 290 -1.49 2.53 -17.48
CA PHE A 290 -2.94 2.43 -17.69
C PHE A 290 -3.33 2.59 -19.16
N THR A 291 -2.84 1.69 -20.02
CA THR A 291 -3.01 1.78 -21.49
C THR A 291 -4.45 1.64 -21.97
N GLN A 292 -5.31 1.04 -21.15
CA GLN A 292 -6.72 0.81 -21.49
C GLN A 292 -7.63 2.01 -21.16
N VAL A 293 -7.11 3.01 -20.43
CA VAL A 293 -7.90 4.18 -20.00
C VAL A 293 -7.90 5.23 -21.12
N PRO A 294 -9.05 5.62 -21.71
CA PRO A 294 -9.09 6.57 -22.82
C PRO A 294 -8.54 7.97 -22.47
N ALA A 295 -8.65 8.37 -21.20
CA ALA A 295 -8.11 9.65 -20.73
C ALA A 295 -6.57 9.63 -20.54
N GLN A 296 -5.93 8.45 -20.56
CA GLN A 296 -4.51 8.31 -20.25
C GLN A 296 -3.59 9.15 -21.16
N PRO A 297 -3.75 9.20 -22.50
CA PRO A 297 -2.88 10.00 -23.36
C PRO A 297 -2.91 11.49 -23.00
N ARG A 298 -4.10 12.02 -22.67
CA ARG A 298 -4.28 13.41 -22.24
C ARG A 298 -3.56 13.67 -20.91
N ILE A 299 -3.70 12.77 -19.93
CA ILE A 299 -3.05 12.89 -18.62
C ILE A 299 -1.52 12.84 -18.78
N SER A 300 -1.01 11.89 -19.56
CA SER A 300 0.44 11.77 -19.81
C SER A 300 0.99 12.96 -20.57
N GLN A 301 0.25 13.52 -21.54
CA GLN A 301 0.64 14.74 -22.25
C GLN A 301 0.70 15.96 -21.31
N HIS A 302 -0.24 16.07 -20.36
CA HIS A 302 -0.21 17.14 -19.35
C HIS A 302 1.06 17.08 -18.49
N VAL A 303 1.43 15.89 -18.02
CA VAL A 303 2.68 15.70 -17.25
C VAL A 303 3.92 16.03 -18.09
N LEU A 304 3.95 15.60 -19.36
CA LEU A 304 5.03 15.92 -20.29
C LEU A 304 5.18 17.43 -20.51
N ALA A 305 4.07 18.13 -20.75
CA ALA A 305 4.09 19.58 -20.95
C ALA A 305 4.69 20.32 -19.75
N VAL A 306 4.40 19.86 -18.52
CA VAL A 306 5.00 20.42 -17.30
C VAL A 306 6.49 20.10 -17.19
N LEU A 307 6.90 18.86 -17.49
CA LEU A 307 8.31 18.47 -17.52
C LEU A 307 9.11 19.31 -18.53
N ASP A 308 8.55 19.56 -19.71
CA ASP A 308 9.19 20.34 -20.77
C ASP A 308 9.28 21.83 -20.42
N GLN A 309 8.27 22.37 -19.72
CA GLN A 309 8.25 23.78 -19.35
C GLN A 309 9.17 24.09 -18.16
N GLU A 310 9.20 23.23 -17.13
CA GLU A 310 9.90 23.52 -15.87
C GLU A 310 11.24 22.83 -15.74
N TYR A 311 11.40 21.67 -16.36
CA TYR A 311 12.62 20.85 -16.28
C TYR A 311 13.15 20.39 -17.65
N PRO A 312 13.31 21.27 -18.67
CA PRO A 312 13.62 20.85 -20.04
C PRO A 312 14.86 19.95 -20.18
N ASN A 313 15.94 20.25 -19.45
CA ASN A 313 17.23 19.55 -19.56
C ASN A 313 17.47 18.54 -18.43
N SER A 314 16.46 18.23 -17.62
CA SER A 314 16.61 17.28 -16.52
C SER A 314 16.76 15.85 -17.04
N PRO A 315 17.63 15.00 -16.44
CA PRO A 315 17.72 13.58 -16.78
C PRO A 315 16.39 12.85 -16.74
N ALA A 316 15.50 13.24 -15.83
CA ALA A 316 14.17 12.64 -15.72
C ALA A 316 13.28 12.97 -16.94
N THR A 317 13.26 14.22 -17.39
CA THR A 317 12.54 14.67 -18.58
C THR A 317 13.07 13.97 -19.84
N CYS A 318 14.39 13.94 -19.99
CA CYS A 318 15.05 13.23 -21.08
C CYS A 318 14.72 11.74 -21.07
N ASN A 319 14.77 11.08 -19.90
CA ASN A 319 14.44 9.66 -19.78
C ASN A 319 12.98 9.37 -20.16
N VAL A 320 12.05 10.24 -19.79
CA VAL A 320 10.65 10.12 -20.17
C VAL A 320 10.47 10.24 -21.69
N HIS A 321 11.11 11.22 -22.34
CA HIS A 321 11.05 11.39 -23.81
C HIS A 321 11.67 10.23 -24.58
N ILE A 322 12.78 9.69 -24.07
CA ILE A 322 13.44 8.51 -24.62
C ILE A 322 12.47 7.32 -24.58
N ARG A 323 11.82 7.08 -23.44
CA ARG A 323 10.97 5.89 -23.23
C ARG A 323 9.57 6.02 -23.84
N GLN A 324 9.07 7.24 -24.07
CA GLN A 324 7.71 7.50 -24.58
C GLN A 324 7.23 6.53 -25.69
N PRO A 325 8.01 6.18 -26.74
CA PRO A 325 7.53 5.32 -27.83
C PRO A 325 7.21 3.87 -27.42
N ILE A 326 7.81 3.37 -26.35
CA ILE A 326 7.66 1.98 -25.89
C ILE A 326 6.78 1.88 -24.64
N MET A 327 6.46 3.01 -24.00
CA MET A 327 5.61 3.03 -22.81
C MET A 327 4.20 2.55 -23.18
N GLY A 328 3.75 1.48 -22.53
CA GLY A 328 2.44 0.89 -22.78
C GLY A 328 2.38 -0.11 -23.95
N VAL A 329 3.50 -0.35 -24.63
CA VAL A 329 3.59 -1.38 -25.68
C VAL A 329 4.01 -2.70 -25.06
N ASN A 330 3.29 -3.79 -25.38
CA ASN A 330 3.66 -5.12 -24.92
C ASN A 330 4.97 -5.56 -25.59
N PRO A 331 6.01 -5.97 -24.84
CA PRO A 331 7.28 -6.45 -25.39
C PRO A 331 7.17 -7.58 -26.44
N GLN A 332 6.07 -8.32 -26.44
CA GLN A 332 5.83 -9.43 -27.38
C GLN A 332 5.23 -8.98 -28.72
N THR A 333 4.82 -7.72 -28.87
CA THR A 333 4.23 -7.22 -30.11
C THR A 333 5.31 -6.77 -31.10
N ALA A 334 5.04 -6.93 -32.41
CA ALA A 334 5.93 -6.51 -33.48
C ALA A 334 6.18 -4.98 -33.51
N GLU A 335 5.36 -4.20 -32.81
CA GLU A 335 5.53 -2.77 -32.63
C GLU A 335 6.71 -2.43 -31.69
N PHE A 336 7.02 -3.32 -30.74
CA PHE A 336 8.05 -3.07 -29.74
C PHE A 336 9.46 -2.93 -30.35
N PRO A 337 9.95 -3.82 -31.24
CA PRO A 337 11.25 -3.64 -31.90
C PRO A 337 11.32 -2.40 -32.81
N LYS A 338 10.20 -1.97 -33.40
CA LYS A 338 10.14 -0.75 -34.21
C LYS A 338 10.30 0.48 -33.31
N ASN A 339 9.56 0.52 -32.21
CA ASN A 339 9.61 1.63 -31.26
C ASN A 339 10.93 1.65 -30.47
N LEU A 340 11.55 0.48 -30.22
CA LEU A 340 12.87 0.40 -29.59
C LEU A 340 13.96 1.05 -30.45
N ARG A 341 13.88 0.94 -31.78
CA ARG A 341 14.82 1.67 -32.67
C ARG A 341 14.70 3.18 -32.51
N GLU A 342 13.48 3.69 -32.43
CA GLU A 342 13.21 5.10 -32.15
C GLU A 342 13.74 5.52 -30.77
N VAL A 343 13.57 4.67 -29.73
CA VAL A 343 14.13 4.89 -28.39
C VAL A 343 15.65 5.03 -28.44
N LEU A 344 16.36 4.19 -29.19
CA LEU A 344 17.83 4.25 -29.32
C LEU A 344 18.29 5.53 -30.04
N VAL A 345 17.55 6.00 -31.04
CA VAL A 345 17.83 7.29 -31.71
C VAL A 345 17.63 8.44 -30.73
N ARG A 346 16.52 8.44 -29.99
CA ARG A 346 16.24 9.44 -28.94
C ARG A 346 17.29 9.41 -27.83
N LEU A 347 17.73 8.23 -27.40
CA LEU A 347 18.75 8.07 -26.38
C LEU A 347 20.05 8.76 -26.76
N ASN A 348 20.56 8.54 -27.98
CA ASN A 348 21.77 9.22 -28.44
C ASN A 348 21.59 10.75 -28.47
N LYS A 349 20.45 11.24 -28.96
CA LYS A 349 20.15 12.68 -29.00
C LYS A 349 20.10 13.31 -27.60
N TYR A 350 19.38 12.68 -26.67
CA TYR A 350 19.19 13.24 -25.33
C TYR A 350 20.44 13.10 -24.46
N LEU A 351 21.31 12.11 -24.69
CA LEU A 351 22.62 12.03 -24.01
C LEU A 351 23.53 13.24 -24.29
N GLU A 352 23.33 13.96 -25.40
CA GLU A 352 24.08 15.18 -25.73
C GLU A 352 23.47 16.44 -25.10
N ILE A 353 22.16 16.44 -24.82
CA ILE A 353 21.40 17.62 -24.37
C ILE A 353 21.23 17.65 -22.84
N THR A 354 21.31 16.50 -22.18
CA THR A 354 20.98 16.35 -20.76
C THR A 354 21.98 17.07 -19.84
N ALA A 355 21.47 17.71 -18.79
CA ALA A 355 22.29 18.42 -17.79
C ALA A 355 23.21 17.49 -16.98
N ASP A 356 22.77 16.26 -16.69
CA ASP A 356 23.55 15.23 -16.00
C ASP A 356 23.50 13.90 -16.78
N ARG A 357 24.60 13.62 -17.47
CA ARG A 357 24.77 12.44 -18.30
C ARG A 357 24.90 11.15 -17.47
N GLU A 358 25.52 11.23 -16.30
CA GLU A 358 25.73 10.07 -15.43
C GLU A 358 24.41 9.58 -14.84
N GLU A 359 23.57 10.51 -14.39
CA GLU A 359 22.25 10.17 -13.85
C GLU A 359 21.32 9.61 -14.94
N LEU A 360 21.38 10.15 -16.16
CA LEU A 360 20.61 9.59 -17.28
C LEU A 360 21.07 8.18 -17.66
N LYS A 361 22.39 7.91 -17.67
CA LYS A 361 22.92 6.56 -17.90
C LYS A 361 22.40 5.59 -16.84
N LYS A 362 22.49 5.93 -15.55
CA LYS A 362 21.98 5.09 -14.45
C LYS A 362 20.50 4.78 -14.60
N LYS A 363 19.68 5.78 -14.91
CA LYS A 363 18.24 5.60 -15.17
C LYS A 363 17.97 4.70 -16.37
N THR A 364 18.76 4.85 -17.44
CA THR A 364 18.66 4.02 -18.65
C THR A 364 19.04 2.57 -18.35
N VAL A 365 20.10 2.33 -17.58
CA VAL A 365 20.52 0.98 -17.16
C VAL A 365 19.47 0.33 -16.28
N ALA A 366 18.96 1.04 -15.27
CA ALA A 366 17.91 0.53 -14.38
C ALA A 366 16.63 0.16 -15.17
N TRP A 367 16.29 0.95 -16.18
CA TRP A 367 15.19 0.67 -17.09
C TRP A 367 15.45 -0.58 -17.94
N ILE A 368 16.65 -0.72 -18.51
CA ILE A 368 17.05 -1.91 -19.28
C ILE A 368 17.01 -3.17 -18.40
N ASP A 369 17.53 -3.10 -17.18
CA ASP A 369 17.54 -4.23 -16.23
C ASP A 369 16.12 -4.71 -15.91
N GLY A 370 15.15 -3.79 -15.80
CA GLY A 370 13.74 -4.13 -15.65
C GLY A 370 13.18 -4.96 -16.81
N TYR A 371 13.61 -4.70 -18.05
CA TYR A 371 13.21 -5.50 -19.21
C TYR A 371 14.01 -6.80 -19.34
N LEU A 372 15.29 -6.81 -18.99
CA LEU A 372 16.13 -8.03 -19.01
C LEU A 372 15.66 -9.06 -17.97
N ALA A 373 15.04 -8.62 -16.88
CA ALA A 373 14.42 -9.50 -15.89
C ALA A 373 13.16 -10.23 -16.42
N LEU A 374 12.64 -9.88 -17.61
CA LEU A 374 11.52 -10.59 -18.22
C LEU A 374 12.01 -11.83 -18.97
N ASP A 375 11.53 -13.00 -18.56
CA ASP A 375 11.86 -14.28 -19.20
C ASP A 375 11.30 -14.41 -20.63
N THR A 376 10.27 -13.62 -20.96
CA THR A 376 9.54 -13.72 -22.23
C THR A 376 10.10 -12.82 -23.34
N LEU A 377 11.28 -12.25 -23.16
CA LEU A 377 11.88 -11.32 -24.12
C LEU A 377 12.58 -12.07 -25.25
N ASP A 378 12.36 -11.64 -26.49
CA ASP A 378 13.05 -12.17 -27.66
C ASP A 378 14.59 -12.05 -27.54
N GLU A 379 15.32 -13.07 -27.99
CA GLU A 379 16.78 -13.14 -27.87
C GLU A 379 17.48 -11.99 -28.62
N GLY A 380 16.96 -11.59 -29.78
CA GLY A 380 17.50 -10.47 -30.55
C GLY A 380 17.31 -9.14 -29.84
N ILE A 381 16.14 -8.93 -29.25
CA ILE A 381 15.85 -7.73 -28.43
C ILE A 381 16.75 -7.72 -27.18
N ARG A 382 16.90 -8.86 -26.52
CA ARG A 382 17.77 -9.02 -25.34
C ARG A 382 19.22 -8.66 -25.67
N ALA A 383 19.76 -9.15 -26.78
CA ALA A 383 21.12 -8.83 -27.22
C ALA A 383 21.31 -7.32 -27.47
N VAL A 384 20.32 -6.65 -28.08
CA VAL A 384 20.36 -5.19 -28.31
C VAL A 384 20.34 -4.42 -26.99
N LEU A 385 19.50 -4.83 -26.03
CA LEU A 385 19.43 -4.20 -24.71
C LEU A 385 20.72 -4.41 -23.91
N GLU A 386 21.29 -5.62 -23.92
CA GLU A 386 22.58 -5.90 -23.27
C GLU A 386 23.74 -5.11 -23.88
N HIS A 387 23.79 -5.01 -25.21
CA HIS A 387 24.79 -4.18 -25.88
C HIS A 387 24.63 -2.70 -25.51
N THR A 388 23.38 -2.22 -25.44
CA THR A 388 23.08 -0.84 -25.04
C THR A 388 23.48 -0.59 -23.59
N LYS A 389 23.20 -1.53 -22.67
CA LYS A 389 23.64 -1.48 -21.27
C LYS A 389 25.16 -1.37 -21.17
N LYS A 390 25.90 -2.26 -21.84
CA LYS A 390 27.38 -2.22 -21.87
C LYS A 390 27.90 -0.87 -22.37
N LYS A 391 27.28 -0.30 -23.42
CA LYS A 391 27.64 1.03 -23.94
C LYS A 391 27.39 2.14 -22.91
N MET A 392 26.37 2.03 -22.08
CA MET A 392 26.07 3.01 -21.02
C MET A 392 26.98 2.86 -19.80
N GLU A 393 27.50 1.66 -19.52
CA GLU A 393 28.42 1.38 -18.40
C GLU A 393 29.91 1.62 -18.74
N ALA A 394 30.29 1.53 -20.02
CA ALA A 394 31.69 1.61 -20.47
C ALA A 394 32.23 3.03 -20.70
N ILE A 395 31.39 4.06 -20.56
CA ILE A 395 31.71 5.49 -20.72
C ILE A 395 31.34 6.16 -19.42
#